data_AF-A0A954LRW0-F1
#
_entry.id   AF-A0A954LRW0-F1
#
_cell.length_a   1.000
_cell.length_b   1.000
_cell.length_c   1.000
_cell.angle_alpha   90.00
_cell.angle_beta   90.00
_cell.angle_gamma   90.00
#
_symmetry.space_group_name_H-M   'P 1'
#
loop_
_entity.id
_entity.type
_entity.pdbx_description
1 polymer ?
#
loop_
_entity_poly.entity_id
_entity_poly.type
_entity_poly.pdbx_seq_one_letter_code
_entity_poly.pdbx_strand_id
1 'polypeptide(L)'
;MDGENRLSSWVALGAALAGVAVMMGAIAAHGIESHLAKSYEGQTRKTVGMEIPAAQKYLADFKTASRYQMSHALGMIVVGLLATRRRSKLLTVAGWAFLVGISLFSGSLYVLSLMAHGFSDGTRHAIGLTAATGGTSFIIGWGCLAIAAFRFSTRP
;
A
#
# COMPACT_ATOMS: atom_id res chain seq x y z
N MET A 1 18.40 -21.60 -24.25
CA MET A 1 17.18 -22.25 -23.73
C MET A 1 17.17 -21.90 -22.25
N ASP A 2 16.34 -20.99 -21.74
CA ASP A 2 14.89 -20.88 -21.98
C ASP A 2 14.42 -19.43 -22.12
N GLY A 3 13.78 -19.18 -23.26
CA GLY A 3 13.14 -17.91 -23.63
C GLY A 3 11.64 -17.91 -23.33
N GLU A 4 11.14 -18.74 -22.42
CA GLU A 4 9.71 -18.88 -22.15
C GLU A 4 9.38 -18.41 -20.72
N ASN A 5 8.40 -17.50 -20.62
CA ASN A 5 7.75 -17.00 -19.40
C ASN A 5 8.41 -15.85 -18.59
N ARG A 6 9.08 -14.88 -19.22
CA ARG A 6 9.50 -13.64 -18.54
C ARG A 6 8.39 -12.57 -18.48
N LEU A 7 7.18 -12.92 -18.08
CA LEU A 7 6.36 -11.88 -17.43
C LEU A 7 7.15 -11.49 -16.18
N SER A 8 7.70 -10.27 -16.13
CA SER A 8 8.59 -9.91 -15.02
C SER A 8 7.84 -10.17 -13.71
N SER A 9 8.48 -10.80 -12.71
CA SER A 9 7.83 -11.17 -11.44
C SER A 9 7.08 -9.98 -10.80
N TRP A 10 7.49 -8.75 -11.11
CA TRP A 10 6.82 -7.51 -10.72
C TRP A 10 5.42 -7.32 -11.30
N VAL A 11 5.16 -7.71 -12.56
CA VAL A 11 3.81 -7.63 -13.15
C VAL A 11 2.86 -8.58 -12.42
N ALA A 12 3.27 -9.84 -12.25
CA ALA A 12 2.45 -10.84 -11.57
C ALA A 12 2.15 -10.44 -10.12
N LEU A 13 3.19 -10.02 -9.39
CA LEU A 13 3.03 -9.57 -8.00
C LEU A 13 2.19 -8.28 -7.91
N GLY A 14 2.37 -7.34 -8.84
CA GLY A 14 1.57 -6.12 -8.91
C GLY A 14 0.11 -6.41 -9.20
N ALA A 15 -0.18 -7.31 -10.14
CA ALA A 15 -1.55 -7.74 -10.43
C ALA A 15 -2.20 -8.43 -9.23
N ALA A 16 -1.48 -9.32 -8.55
CA ALA A 16 -1.97 -9.99 -7.34
C ALA A 16 -2.28 -8.97 -6.22
N LEU A 17 -1.36 -8.04 -5.95
CA LEU A 17 -1.56 -7.00 -4.94
C LEU A 17 -2.69 -6.04 -5.31
N ALA A 18 -2.86 -5.72 -6.59
CA ALA A 18 -3.99 -4.93 -7.08
C ALA A 18 -5.31 -5.69 -6.86
N GLY A 19 -5.35 -6.98 -7.16
CA GLY A 19 -6.52 -7.84 -6.89
C GLY A 19 -6.90 -7.84 -5.41
N VAL A 20 -5.93 -8.01 -4.51
CA VAL A 20 -6.17 -7.90 -3.06
C VAL A 20 -6.67 -6.51 -2.69
N ALA A 21 -6.15 -5.43 -3.29
CA ALA A 21 -6.62 -4.08 -3.03
C ALA A 21 -8.09 -3.89 -3.44
N VAL A 22 -8.53 -4.47 -4.56
CA VAL A 22 -9.95 -4.49 -4.97
C VAL A 22 -10.79 -5.24 -3.95
N MET A 23 -10.37 -6.44 -3.53
CA MET A 23 -11.10 -7.23 -2.54
C MET A 23 -11.28 -6.46 -1.23
N MET A 24 -10.21 -5.85 -0.72
CA MET A 24 -10.27 -5.03 0.49
C MET A 24 -11.17 -3.80 0.27
N GLY A 25 -11.08 -3.14 -0.89
CA GLY A 25 -11.95 -2.01 -1.22
C GLY A 25 -13.44 -2.38 -1.25
N ALA A 26 -13.78 -3.54 -1.81
CA ALA A 26 -15.15 -4.06 -1.82
C ALA A 26 -15.67 -4.37 -0.40
N ILE A 27 -14.83 -5.00 0.44
CA ILE A 27 -15.13 -5.23 1.86
C ILE A 27 -15.39 -3.91 2.58
N ALA A 28 -14.58 -2.88 2.27
CA ALA A 28 -14.73 -1.55 2.86
C ALA A 28 -16.00 -0.82 2.44
N ALA A 29 -16.51 -1.09 1.24
CA ALA A 29 -17.71 -0.46 0.69
C ALA A 29 -19.00 -1.10 1.18
N HIS A 30 -19.00 -2.39 1.51
CA HIS A 30 -20.24 -3.15 1.75
C HIS A 30 -20.30 -3.95 3.05
N GLY A 31 -19.18 -4.25 3.72
CA GLY A 31 -19.18 -5.24 4.81
C GLY A 31 -18.57 -4.76 6.13
N ILE A 32 -17.48 -4.00 6.09
CA ILE A 32 -16.65 -3.79 7.29
C ILE A 32 -17.22 -2.78 8.27
N GLU A 33 -18.10 -1.88 7.83
CA GLU A 33 -18.56 -0.74 8.64
C GLU A 33 -19.32 -1.18 9.90
N SER A 34 -20.21 -2.17 9.78
CA SER A 34 -20.94 -2.73 10.92
C SER A 34 -20.01 -3.42 11.93
N HIS A 35 -19.00 -4.14 11.44
CA HIS A 35 -17.98 -4.76 12.27
C HIS A 35 -17.19 -3.70 13.05
N LEU A 36 -16.76 -2.62 12.39
CA LEU A 36 -16.03 -1.53 13.04
C LEU A 36 -16.91 -0.75 14.02
N ALA A 37 -18.16 -0.48 13.67
CA ALA A 37 -19.10 0.19 14.56
C ALA A 37 -19.26 -0.57 15.88
N LYS A 38 -19.37 -1.91 15.81
CA LYS A 38 -19.44 -2.78 16.98
C LYS A 38 -18.12 -2.87 17.75
N SER A 39 -16.99 -3.08 17.06
CA SER A 39 -15.68 -3.24 17.71
C SER A 39 -15.17 -1.99 18.43
N TYR A 40 -15.66 -0.81 18.03
CA TYR A 40 -15.23 0.49 18.55
C TYR A 40 -16.40 1.30 19.14
N GLU A 41 -17.47 0.64 19.58
CA GLU A 41 -18.63 1.29 20.18
C GLU A 41 -18.21 2.14 21.40
N GLY A 42 -18.72 3.37 21.47
CA GLY A 42 -18.39 4.33 22.54
C GLY A 42 -16.96 4.89 22.52
N GLN A 43 -16.10 4.49 21.57
CA GLN A 43 -14.74 4.99 21.47
C GLN A 43 -14.62 6.16 20.50
N THR A 44 -13.85 7.18 20.88
CA THR A 44 -13.52 8.32 20.02
C THR A 44 -12.03 8.40 19.73
N ARG A 45 -11.66 9.09 18.65
CA ARG A 45 -10.28 9.36 18.28
C ARG A 45 -10.12 10.82 17.90
N LYS A 46 -9.06 11.46 18.44
CA LYS A 46 -8.64 12.79 18.04
C LYS A 46 -8.00 12.73 16.65
N THR A 47 -8.56 13.49 15.72
CA THR A 47 -8.07 13.67 14.35
C THR A 47 -8.06 15.17 14.07
N VAL A 48 -6.88 15.75 13.80
CA VAL A 48 -6.63 17.19 13.49
C VAL A 48 -7.69 18.14 14.06
N GLY A 49 -7.63 18.38 15.37
CA GLY A 49 -8.48 19.36 16.06
C GLY A 49 -9.91 18.92 16.36
N MET A 50 -10.33 17.72 15.94
CA MET A 50 -11.69 17.19 16.17
C MET A 50 -11.64 15.81 16.82
N GLU A 51 -12.67 15.48 17.60
CA GLU A 51 -12.94 14.10 18.04
C GLU A 51 -14.03 13.48 17.18
N ILE A 52 -13.72 12.34 16.58
CA ILE A 52 -14.64 11.57 15.74
C ILE A 52 -14.81 10.15 16.28
N PRO A 53 -15.92 9.47 15.98
CA PRO A 53 -16.07 8.06 16.31
C PRO A 53 -14.89 7.24 15.79
N ALA A 54 -14.31 6.39 16.64
CA ALA A 54 -13.14 5.58 16.29
C ALA A 54 -13.43 4.67 15.09
N ALA A 55 -14.64 4.12 14.99
CA ALA A 55 -15.10 3.33 13.85
C ALA A 55 -14.97 4.10 12.52
N GLN A 56 -15.38 5.38 12.50
CA GLN A 56 -15.29 6.22 11.30
C GLN A 56 -13.83 6.47 10.91
N LYS A 57 -12.97 6.76 11.88
CA LYS A 57 -11.53 6.96 11.67
C LYS A 57 -10.87 5.71 11.07
N TYR A 58 -11.14 4.53 11.65
CA TYR A 58 -10.58 3.27 11.17
C TYR A 58 -11.16 2.81 9.83
N LEU A 59 -12.43 3.11 9.53
CA LEU A 59 -12.98 2.89 8.20
C LEU A 59 -12.26 3.74 7.14
N ALA A 60 -11.96 5.00 7.46
CA ALA A 60 -11.21 5.89 6.57
C ALA A 60 -9.75 5.41 6.36
N ASP A 61 -9.09 4.94 7.41
CA ASP A 61 -7.75 4.32 7.33
C ASP A 61 -7.76 3.08 6.44
N PHE A 62 -8.75 2.19 6.62
CA PHE A 62 -8.89 0.97 5.82
C PHE A 62 -9.10 1.28 4.33
N LYS A 63 -9.95 2.28 4.01
CA LYS A 63 -10.15 2.76 2.62
C LYS A 63 -8.86 3.37 2.06
N THR A 64 -8.09 4.08 2.88
CA THR A 64 -6.80 4.66 2.49
C THR A 64 -5.76 3.57 2.20
N ALA A 65 -5.71 2.53 3.02
CA ALA A 65 -4.84 1.36 2.81
C ALA A 65 -5.11 0.70 1.45
N SER A 66 -6.38 0.43 1.13
CA SER A 66 -6.76 -0.17 -0.17
C SER A 66 -6.40 0.74 -1.35
N ARG A 67 -6.68 2.04 -1.27
CA ARG A 67 -6.34 2.99 -2.33
C ARG A 67 -4.83 3.10 -2.57
N TYR A 68 -4.03 3.17 -1.51
CA TYR A 68 -2.57 3.22 -1.61
C TYR A 68 -2.03 1.91 -2.15
N GLN A 69 -2.47 0.76 -1.63
CA GLN A 69 -2.10 -0.56 -2.14
C GLN A 69 -2.36 -0.67 -3.65
N MET A 70 -3.55 -0.27 -4.12
CA MET A 70 -3.89 -0.27 -5.54
C MET A 70 -2.93 0.60 -6.35
N SER A 71 -2.73 1.86 -5.94
CA SER A 71 -1.91 2.83 -6.67
C SER A 71 -0.46 2.35 -6.83
N HIS A 72 0.12 1.79 -5.78
CA HIS A 72 1.51 1.30 -5.79
C HIS A 72 1.64 -0.07 -6.46
N ALA A 73 0.61 -0.91 -6.39
CA ALA A 73 0.55 -2.16 -7.14
C ALA A 73 0.52 -1.89 -8.66
N LEU A 74 -0.26 -0.91 -9.12
CA LEU A 74 -0.23 -0.43 -10.51
C LEU A 74 1.15 0.13 -10.88
N GLY A 75 1.77 0.93 -10.00
CA GLY A 75 3.16 1.38 -10.18
C GLY A 75 4.14 0.21 -10.35
N MET A 76 3.95 -0.88 -9.62
CA MET A 76 4.78 -2.09 -9.73
C MET A 76 4.53 -2.87 -11.03
N ILE A 77 3.29 -2.89 -11.54
CA ILE A 77 2.99 -3.40 -12.88
C ILE A 77 3.76 -2.59 -13.93
N VAL A 78 3.74 -1.25 -13.84
CA VAL A 78 4.50 -0.37 -14.75
C VAL A 78 6.01 -0.66 -14.66
N VAL A 79 6.57 -0.80 -13.45
CA VAL A 79 7.97 -1.22 -13.26
C VAL A 79 8.28 -2.50 -14.01
N GLY A 80 7.40 -3.50 -13.87
CA GLY A 80 7.55 -4.79 -14.52
C GLY A 80 7.50 -4.72 -16.05
N LEU A 81 6.55 -3.95 -16.59
CA LEU A 81 6.44 -3.70 -18.03
C LEU A 81 7.70 -3.00 -18.57
N LEU A 82 8.21 -1.96 -17.90
CA LEU A 82 9.45 -1.29 -18.31
C LEU A 82 10.67 -2.21 -18.23
N ALA A 83 10.71 -3.12 -17.25
CA ALA A 83 11.81 -4.08 -17.07
C ALA A 83 11.86 -5.14 -18.19
N THR A 84 10.77 -5.34 -18.95
CA THR A 84 10.79 -6.17 -20.17
C THR A 84 11.61 -5.53 -21.29
N ARG A 85 11.58 -4.19 -21.38
CA ARG A 85 12.29 -3.44 -22.42
C ARG A 85 13.78 -3.32 -22.11
N ARG A 86 14.14 -2.98 -20.87
CA ARG A 86 15.53 -2.76 -20.48
C ARG A 86 15.76 -3.05 -19.01
N ARG A 87 16.79 -3.84 -18.70
CA ARG A 87 17.24 -4.07 -17.31
C ARG A 87 17.76 -2.76 -16.72
N SER A 88 17.31 -2.42 -15.52
CA SER A 88 17.72 -1.22 -14.80
C SER A 88 17.71 -1.46 -13.29
N LYS A 89 18.83 -1.14 -12.62
CA LYS A 89 18.91 -1.21 -11.15
C LYS A 89 17.85 -0.31 -10.49
N LEU A 90 17.52 0.83 -11.10
CA LEU A 90 16.48 1.73 -10.61
C LEU A 90 15.09 1.09 -10.64
N LEU A 91 14.77 0.31 -11.68
CA LEU A 91 13.50 -0.42 -11.75
C LEU A 91 13.43 -1.52 -10.69
N THR A 92 14.54 -2.22 -10.43
CA THR A 92 14.62 -3.20 -9.33
C THR A 92 14.39 -2.54 -7.98
N VAL A 93 15.04 -1.40 -7.70
CA VAL A 93 14.84 -0.64 -6.46
C VAL A 93 13.39 -0.15 -6.36
N ALA A 94 12.80 0.34 -7.46
CA ALA A 94 11.41 0.79 -7.49
C ALA A 94 10.42 -0.34 -7.13
N GLY A 95 10.59 -1.53 -7.73
CA GLY A 95 9.74 -2.70 -7.44
C GLY A 95 9.79 -3.11 -5.96
N TRP A 96 10.99 -3.22 -5.39
CA TRP A 96 11.15 -3.52 -3.96
C TRP A 96 10.61 -2.41 -3.06
N ALA A 97 10.83 -1.14 -3.40
CA ALA A 97 10.32 -0.02 -2.63
C ALA A 97 8.78 0.03 -2.62
N PHE A 98 8.12 -0.27 -3.74
CA PHE A 98 6.66 -0.42 -3.74
C PHE A 98 6.19 -1.61 -2.90
N LEU A 99 6.84 -2.76 -3.01
CA LEU A 99 6.47 -3.93 -2.23
C LEU A 99 6.62 -3.70 -0.72
N VAL A 100 7.76 -3.16 -0.28
CA VAL A 100 8.02 -2.82 1.13
C VAL A 100 7.04 -1.75 1.60
N GLY A 101 6.82 -0.71 0.79
CA GLY A 101 5.84 0.32 1.10
C GLY A 101 4.43 -0.23 1.25
N ILE A 102 3.97 -1.14 0.39
CA ILE A 102 2.64 -1.76 0.49
C ILE A 102 2.51 -2.51 1.82
N SER A 103 3.51 -3.34 2.14
CA SER A 103 3.53 -4.13 3.37
C SER A 103 3.53 -3.25 4.63
N LEU A 104 4.37 -2.20 4.67
CA LEU A 104 4.54 -1.35 5.85
C LEU A 104 3.47 -0.28 5.99
N PHE A 105 3.01 0.33 4.89
CA PHE A 105 1.99 1.37 4.93
C PHE A 105 0.59 0.77 4.93
N SER A 106 0.25 0.03 3.87
CA SER A 106 -1.13 -0.46 3.68
C SER A 106 -1.43 -1.58 4.66
N GLY A 107 -0.48 -2.51 4.85
CA GLY A 107 -0.59 -3.58 5.85
C GLY A 107 -0.85 -3.03 7.26
N SER A 108 -0.07 -2.04 7.70
CA SER A 108 -0.23 -1.44 9.03
C SER A 108 -1.55 -0.73 9.22
N LEU A 109 -2.07 -0.04 8.20
CA LEU A 109 -3.39 0.58 8.27
C LEU A 109 -4.53 -0.46 8.34
N TYR A 110 -4.44 -1.58 7.61
CA TYR A 110 -5.41 -2.67 7.75
C TYR A 110 -5.38 -3.28 9.15
N VAL A 111 -4.17 -3.55 9.67
CA VAL A 111 -3.98 -4.10 11.03
C VAL A 111 -4.55 -3.15 12.08
N LEU A 112 -4.24 -1.86 12.00
CA LEU A 112 -4.81 -0.86 12.91
C LEU A 112 -6.33 -0.80 12.81
N SER A 113 -6.88 -0.84 11.61
CA SER A 113 -8.32 -0.74 11.43
C SER A 113 -9.07 -1.92 12.07
N LEU A 114 -8.56 -3.15 11.85
CA LEU A 114 -9.23 -4.37 12.30
C LEU A 114 -8.93 -4.75 13.75
N MET A 115 -7.69 -4.54 14.21
CA MET A 115 -7.17 -5.15 15.44
C MET A 115 -6.85 -4.13 16.53
N ALA A 116 -6.88 -2.82 16.25
CA ALA A 116 -6.46 -1.83 17.25
C ALA A 116 -7.31 -1.83 18.51
N HIS A 117 -8.58 -2.28 18.48
CA HIS A 117 -9.43 -2.37 19.67
C HIS A 117 -8.77 -3.20 20.80
N GLY A 118 -8.00 -4.24 20.47
CA GLY A 118 -7.27 -5.08 21.43
C GLY A 118 -5.85 -4.62 21.77
N PHE A 119 -5.35 -3.54 21.17
CA PHE A 119 -3.97 -3.08 21.35
C PHE A 119 -3.84 -1.97 22.38
N SER A 120 -2.69 -1.90 23.05
CA SER A 120 -2.33 -0.75 23.88
C SER A 120 -2.08 0.50 23.01
N ASP A 121 -2.16 1.70 23.59
CA ASP A 121 -1.85 2.93 22.86
C ASP A 121 -0.40 2.98 22.36
N GLY A 122 0.55 2.43 23.13
CA GLY A 122 1.94 2.30 22.70
C GLY A 122 2.08 1.42 21.46
N THR A 123 1.39 0.28 21.42
CA THR A 123 1.38 -0.62 20.26
C THR A 123 0.76 0.06 19.03
N ARG A 124 -0.37 0.75 19.20
CA ARG A 124 -1.02 1.50 18.10
C ARG A 124 -0.10 2.57 17.54
N HIS A 125 0.60 3.30 18.42
CA HIS A 125 1.56 4.32 18.01
C HIS A 125 2.73 3.72 17.22
N ALA A 126 3.31 2.61 17.71
CA ALA A 126 4.40 1.92 17.02
C ALA A 126 4.00 1.47 15.60
N ILE A 127 2.81 0.88 15.44
CA ILE A 127 2.29 0.50 14.11
C ILE A 127 2.07 1.76 13.25
N GLY A 128 1.60 2.87 13.82
CA GLY A 128 1.51 4.15 13.12
C GLY A 128 2.86 4.63 12.55
N LEU A 129 3.95 4.47 13.30
CA LEU A 129 5.30 4.81 12.83
C LEU A 129 5.76 3.90 11.67
N THR A 130 5.38 2.63 11.66
CA THR A 130 5.66 1.74 10.51
C THR A 130 4.94 2.19 9.24
N ALA A 131 3.75 2.80 9.36
CA ALA A 131 3.08 3.38 8.21
C ALA A 131 3.89 4.56 7.66
N ALA A 132 4.42 5.43 8.53
CA ALA A 132 5.26 6.55 8.09
C ALA A 132 6.50 6.09 7.30
N THR A 133 7.19 5.03 7.76
CA THR A 133 8.35 4.47 7.03
C THR A 133 7.95 3.84 5.69
N GLY A 134 6.78 3.21 5.62
CA GLY A 134 6.21 2.72 4.36
C GLY A 134 5.94 3.86 3.36
N GLY A 135 5.47 5.02 3.83
CA GLY A 135 5.29 6.22 3.01
C GLY A 135 6.59 6.71 2.37
N THR A 136 7.69 6.73 3.12
CA THR A 136 9.02 7.05 2.57
C THR A 136 9.46 6.06 1.50
N SER A 137 9.17 4.76 1.70
CA SER A 137 9.46 3.72 0.71
C SER A 137 8.72 3.98 -0.62
N PHE A 138 7.46 4.39 -0.55
CA PHE A 138 6.69 4.76 -1.76
C PHE A 138 7.30 5.95 -2.51
N ILE A 139 7.77 6.97 -1.80
CA ILE A 139 8.43 8.13 -2.41
C ILE A 139 9.69 7.68 -3.16
N ILE A 140 10.51 6.83 -2.55
CA ILE A 140 11.71 6.24 -3.19
C ILE A 140 11.31 5.44 -4.44
N GLY A 141 10.24 4.65 -4.35
CA GLY A 141 9.76 3.83 -5.46
C GLY A 141 9.36 4.66 -6.68
N TRP A 142 8.51 5.66 -6.49
CA TRP A 142 8.09 6.58 -7.55
C TRP A 142 9.26 7.40 -8.10
N GLY A 143 10.17 7.89 -7.24
CA GLY A 143 11.36 8.62 -7.66
C GLY A 143 12.28 7.77 -8.55
N CYS A 144 12.54 6.52 -8.16
CA CYS A 144 13.35 5.60 -8.95
C CYS A 144 12.70 5.27 -10.30
N LEU A 145 11.38 5.05 -10.32
CA LEU A 145 10.63 4.80 -11.55
C LEU A 145 10.70 6.01 -12.50
N ALA A 146 10.50 7.23 -11.99
CA ALA A 146 10.60 8.45 -12.78
C ALA A 146 12.00 8.63 -13.39
N ILE A 147 13.06 8.49 -12.58
CA ILE A 147 14.45 8.62 -13.06
C ILE A 147 14.77 7.53 -14.10
N ALA A 148 14.29 6.30 -13.90
CA ALA A 148 14.47 5.22 -14.88
C ALA A 148 13.79 5.55 -16.22
N ALA A 149 12.55 6.03 -16.18
CA ALA A 149 11.79 6.42 -17.37
C ALA A 149 12.48 7.56 -18.14
N PHE A 150 12.94 8.61 -17.45
CA PHE A 150 13.69 9.71 -18.08
C PHE A 150 14.99 9.23 -18.73
N ARG A 151 15.73 8.32 -18.10
CA ARG A 151 16.96 7.74 -18.66
C ARG A 151 16.72 6.86 -19.87
N PHE A 152 15.54 6.26 -20.00
CA PHE A 152 15.16 5.49 -21.18
C PHE A 152 14.77 6.39 -22.35
N SER A 153 14.17 7.56 -22.08
CA SER A 153 13.83 8.52 -23.13
C SER A 153 15.04 9.26 -23.71
N THR A 154 16.12 9.39 -22.95
CA THR A 154 17.30 10.21 -23.32
C THR A 154 18.47 9.41 -23.87
N ARG A 155 18.43 8.08 -23.79
CA ARG A 155 19.47 7.20 -24.33
C ARG A 155 18.86 6.41 -25.50
N PRO A 156 19.23 6.71 -26.76
CA PRO A 156 18.72 5.99 -27.92
C PRO A 156 19.03 4.49 -27.85
#